data_AF-A0A0B6X004-F1
#
_entry.id   AF-A0A0B6X004-F1
#
_cell.length_a   1.000
_cell.length_b   1.000
_cell.length_c   1.000
_cell.angle_alpha   90.00
_cell.angle_beta   90.00
_cell.angle_gamma   90.00
#
_symmetry.space_group_name_H-M   'P 1'
#
loop_
_entity.id
_entity.type
_entity.pdbx_description
1 polymer ?
#
loop_
_entity_poly.entity_id
_entity_poly.type
_entity_poly.pdbx_seq_one_letter_code
_entity_poly.pdbx_strand_id
1 'polypeptide(L)'
;MARSTSTKSLINTLELGRAIRRKREELGLSLRDVANETGVSASTLSRIENGTGKPDTESIARLSKWLNMPVERIILGEGAAPVVYFPQEATPDIVEAHLRADRNLTPETAQALAELFRVAYAQFSNQAARSNERPSRKRNR
;
A
#
# COMPACT_ATOMS: atom_id res chain seq x y z
N MET A 1 -10.46 4.44 41.72
CA MET A 1 -10.94 4.73 40.35
C MET A 1 -9.74 4.83 39.42
N ALA A 2 -9.58 3.88 38.51
CA ALA A 2 -8.73 4.03 37.32
C ALA A 2 -9.47 3.36 36.17
N ARG A 3 -10.14 4.14 35.35
CA ARG A 3 -10.84 3.63 34.17
C ARG A 3 -9.80 3.25 33.13
N SER A 4 -9.61 1.95 32.93
CA SER A 4 -8.93 1.39 31.77
C SER A 4 -9.75 1.72 30.52
N THR A 5 -9.35 2.76 29.80
CA THR A 5 -9.93 3.11 28.51
C THR A 5 -9.42 2.15 27.46
N SER A 6 -10.30 1.23 27.06
CA SER A 6 -10.16 0.35 25.90
C SER A 6 -9.89 1.18 24.64
N THR A 7 -8.63 1.23 24.19
CA THR A 7 -8.26 1.81 22.90
C THR A 7 -8.75 0.88 21.81
N LYS A 8 -9.90 1.25 21.23
CA LYS A 8 -10.45 0.66 20.00
C LYS A 8 -9.34 0.60 18.95
N SER A 9 -9.08 -0.59 18.39
CA SER A 9 -7.91 -0.83 17.54
C SER A 9 -7.89 0.10 16.33
N LEU A 10 -6.89 0.98 16.27
CA LEU A 10 -6.63 1.92 15.18
C LEU A 10 -6.02 1.24 13.93
N ILE A 11 -5.88 -0.10 13.93
CA ILE A 11 -5.14 -0.83 12.91
C ILE A 11 -6.09 -1.79 12.21
N ASN A 12 -6.15 -1.69 10.88
CA ASN A 12 -6.81 -2.70 10.06
C ASN A 12 -5.83 -3.85 9.80
N THR A 13 -5.72 -4.79 10.75
CA THR A 13 -4.83 -5.96 10.64
C THR A 13 -5.13 -6.78 9.38
N LEU A 14 -6.40 -6.88 8.96
CA LEU A 14 -6.77 -7.67 7.79
C LEU A 14 -6.16 -7.09 6.51
N GLU A 15 -6.24 -5.77 6.32
CA GLU A 15 -5.64 -5.10 5.17
C GLU A 15 -4.11 -5.13 5.23
N LEU A 16 -3.51 -4.97 6.41
CA LEU A 16 -2.07 -5.19 6.60
C LEU A 16 -1.66 -6.62 6.20
N GLY A 17 -2.41 -7.63 6.64
CA GLY A 17 -2.18 -9.02 6.31
C GLY A 17 -2.25 -9.30 4.82
N ARG A 18 -3.24 -8.73 4.13
CA ARG A 18 -3.38 -8.82 2.67
C ARG A 18 -2.19 -8.19 1.95
N ALA A 19 -1.72 -7.03 2.40
CA ALA A 19 -0.56 -6.37 1.82
C ALA A 19 0.72 -7.21 1.98
N ILE A 20 0.93 -7.81 3.17
CA ILE A 20 2.06 -8.70 3.44
C ILE A 20 2.02 -9.91 2.52
N ARG A 21 0.87 -10.60 2.50
CA ARG A 21 0.68 -11.80 1.69
C ARG A 21 0.95 -11.55 0.22
N ARG A 22 0.39 -10.46 -0.33
CA ARG A 22 0.58 -10.08 -1.73
C ARG A 22 2.06 -9.90 -2.07
N LYS A 23 2.76 -9.02 -1.34
CA LYS A 23 4.18 -8.75 -1.60
C LYS A 23 5.04 -10.01 -1.45
N ARG A 24 4.73 -10.84 -0.45
CA ARG A 24 5.41 -12.12 -0.23
C ARG A 24 5.23 -13.07 -1.41
N GLU A 25 4.00 -13.24 -1.90
CA GLU A 25 3.68 -14.11 -3.03
C GLU A 25 4.25 -13.59 -4.35
N GLU A 26 4.23 -12.28 -4.59
CA GLU A 26 4.87 -11.63 -5.75
C GLU A 26 6.38 -11.87 -5.83
N LEU A 27 7.04 -11.91 -4.66
CA LEU A 27 8.48 -12.18 -4.54
C LEU A 27 8.81 -13.68 -4.41
N GLY A 28 7.81 -14.56 -4.40
CA GLY A 28 8.01 -16.01 -4.20
C GLY A 28 8.56 -16.39 -2.82
N LEU A 29 8.35 -15.55 -1.80
CA LEU A 29 8.90 -15.73 -0.46
C LEU A 29 7.99 -16.60 0.42
N SER A 30 8.59 -17.35 1.33
CA SER A 30 7.89 -17.99 2.44
C SER A 30 7.71 -17.03 3.62
N LEU A 31 6.83 -17.36 4.56
CA LEU A 31 6.70 -16.59 5.81
C LEU A 31 8.01 -16.55 6.63
N ARG A 32 8.87 -17.57 6.49
CA ARG A 32 10.18 -17.59 7.16
C ARG A 32 11.15 -16.63 6.50
N ASP A 33 11.10 -16.48 5.19
CA ASP A 33 11.96 -15.54 4.47
C ASP A 33 11.59 -14.10 4.85
N VAL A 34 10.29 -13.79 4.87
CA VAL A 34 9.80 -12.49 5.36
C VAL A 34 10.18 -12.27 6.82
N ALA A 35 10.14 -13.31 7.66
CA ALA A 35 10.57 -13.20 9.04
C ALA A 35 12.06 -12.82 9.16
N ASN A 36 12.91 -13.39 8.31
CA ASN A 36 14.33 -13.07 8.26
C ASN A 36 14.57 -11.63 7.78
N GLU A 37 13.80 -11.15 6.80
CA GLU A 37 13.94 -9.79 6.27
C GLU A 37 13.41 -8.70 7.22
N THR A 38 12.34 -9.00 7.95
CA THR A 38 11.63 -8.02 8.79
C THR A 38 11.99 -8.11 10.27
N GLY A 39 12.54 -9.23 10.72
CA GLY A 39 12.69 -9.55 12.13
C GLY A 39 11.37 -9.80 12.87
N VAL A 40 10.24 -9.92 12.16
CA VAL A 40 8.92 -10.29 12.73
C VAL A 40 8.76 -11.80 12.62
N SER A 41 8.41 -12.49 13.71
CA SER A 41 8.35 -13.95 13.68
C SER A 41 7.34 -14.49 12.67
N ALA A 42 7.65 -15.63 12.04
CA ALA A 42 6.76 -16.28 11.07
C ALA A 42 5.37 -16.61 11.65
N SER A 43 5.28 -16.93 12.95
CA SER A 43 4.00 -17.15 13.63
C SER A 43 3.18 -15.87 13.78
N THR A 44 3.83 -14.73 14.02
CA THR A 44 3.16 -13.42 14.06
C THR A 44 2.73 -12.99 12.66
N LEU A 45 3.58 -13.15 11.65
CA LEU A 45 3.23 -12.90 10.25
C LEU A 45 2.02 -13.74 9.81
N SER A 46 1.99 -15.04 10.14
CA SER A 46 0.84 -15.91 9.85
C SER A 46 -0.45 -15.40 10.51
N ARG A 47 -0.41 -14.99 11.77
CA ARG A 47 -1.60 -14.41 12.44
C ARG A 47 -2.04 -13.10 11.79
N ILE A 48 -1.10 -12.25 11.37
CA ILE A 48 -1.40 -10.99 10.67
C ILE A 48 -2.01 -11.27 9.30
N GLU A 49 -1.43 -12.17 8.49
CA GLU A 49 -2.00 -12.57 7.18
C GLU A 49 -3.42 -13.15 7.30
N ASN A 50 -3.73 -13.79 8.43
CA ASN A 50 -5.06 -14.31 8.74
C ASN A 50 -5.98 -13.32 9.48
N GLY A 51 -5.55 -12.08 9.70
CA GLY A 51 -6.34 -11.04 10.38
C GLY A 51 -6.57 -11.25 11.89
N THR A 52 -5.97 -12.28 12.49
CA THR A 52 -6.10 -12.60 13.92
C THR A 52 -4.96 -12.03 14.77
N GLY A 53 -3.94 -11.49 14.12
CA GLY A 53 -2.80 -10.85 14.75
C GLY A 53 -3.13 -9.48 15.36
N LYS A 54 -2.41 -9.12 16.43
CA LYS A 54 -2.35 -7.75 16.93
C LYS A 54 -0.88 -7.33 16.85
N PRO A 55 -0.44 -6.73 15.73
CA PRO A 55 0.93 -6.27 15.60
C PRO A 55 1.18 -5.12 16.59
N ASP A 56 2.34 -5.13 17.23
CA ASP A 56 2.81 -4.01 18.05
C ASP A 56 3.44 -2.92 17.18
N THR A 57 3.74 -1.77 17.79
CA THR A 57 4.32 -0.61 17.09
C THR A 57 5.63 -0.94 16.38
N GLU A 58 6.46 -1.79 16.99
CA GLU A 58 7.73 -2.20 16.40
C GLU A 58 7.53 -3.08 15.15
N SER A 59 6.64 -4.06 15.22
CA SER A 59 6.25 -4.89 14.08
C SER A 59 5.66 -4.04 12.96
N ILE A 60 4.82 -3.05 13.29
CA ILE A 60 4.24 -2.13 12.30
C ILE A 60 5.34 -1.33 11.59
N ALA A 61 6.30 -0.75 12.32
CA ALA A 61 7.38 0.02 11.72
C ALA A 61 8.24 -0.84 10.80
N ARG A 62 8.58 -2.07 11.22
CA ARG A 62 9.36 -3.02 10.41
C ARG A 62 8.60 -3.45 9.16
N LEU A 63 7.31 -3.77 9.29
CA LEU A 63 6.46 -4.18 8.18
C LEU A 63 6.16 -3.04 7.22
N SER A 64 5.94 -1.82 7.72
CA SER A 64 5.82 -0.59 6.92
C SER A 64 7.05 -0.37 6.03
N LYS A 65 8.24 -0.42 6.65
CA LYS A 65 9.51 -0.31 5.93
C LYS A 65 9.65 -1.41 4.88
N TRP A 66 9.36 -2.65 5.24
CA TRP A 66 9.44 -3.78 4.32
C TRP A 66 8.44 -3.67 3.17
N LEU A 67 7.20 -3.23 3.42
CA LEU A 67 6.17 -3.00 2.41
C LEU A 67 6.43 -1.76 1.55
N ASN A 68 7.40 -0.92 1.92
CA ASN A 68 7.59 0.42 1.35
C ASN A 68 6.29 1.25 1.40
N MET A 69 5.61 1.18 2.55
CA MET A 69 4.31 1.82 2.78
C MET A 69 4.41 2.71 4.03
N PRO A 70 3.97 3.98 3.99
CA PRO A 70 3.94 4.84 5.18
C PRO A 70 3.11 4.22 6.32
N VAL A 71 3.55 4.40 7.57
CA VAL A 71 2.88 3.83 8.75
C VAL A 71 1.45 4.34 8.88
N GLU A 72 1.20 5.58 8.46
CA GLU A 72 -0.10 6.25 8.41
C GLU A 72 -1.10 5.53 7.50
N ARG A 73 -0.63 4.69 6.57
CA ARG A 73 -1.52 3.87 5.73
C ARG A 73 -1.92 2.55 6.41
N ILE A 74 -1.16 2.13 7.42
CA ILE A 74 -1.44 0.95 8.25
C ILE A 74 -2.34 1.33 9.43
N ILE A 75 -2.13 2.53 9.98
CA ILE A 75 -2.91 3.11 11.07
C ILE A 75 -4.06 3.90 10.47
N LEU A 76 -5.31 3.47 10.66
CA LEU A 76 -6.46 4.31 10.35
C LEU A 76 -6.53 5.46 11.36
N GLY A 77 -6.17 6.67 10.91
CA GLY A 77 -6.56 7.90 11.56
C GLY A 77 -8.05 8.14 11.36
N GLU A 78 -8.78 8.50 12.41
CA GLU A 78 -10.14 9.01 12.29
C GLU A 78 -10.12 10.20 11.31
N GLY A 79 -10.75 10.03 10.14
CA GLY A 79 -10.86 11.06 9.09
C GLY A 79 -10.15 10.75 7.77
N ALA A 80 -9.30 9.72 7.68
CA ALA A 80 -8.76 9.28 6.40
C ALA A 80 -9.67 8.23 5.77
N ALA A 81 -10.40 8.60 4.71
CA ALA A 81 -11.14 7.64 3.90
C ALA A 81 -10.18 6.51 3.46
N PRO A 82 -10.59 5.24 3.53
CA PRO A 82 -9.72 4.14 3.14
C PRO A 82 -9.38 4.29 1.66
N VAL A 83 -8.10 4.49 1.36
CA VAL A 83 -7.58 4.34 -0.01
C VAL A 83 -7.63 2.85 -0.33
N VAL A 84 -8.78 2.40 -0.84
CA VAL A 84 -8.98 1.02 -1.30
C VAL A 84 -8.06 0.80 -2.50
N TYR A 85 -7.02 -0.01 -2.31
CA TYR A 85 -6.13 -0.42 -3.37
C TYR A 85 -6.64 -1.73 -3.96
N PHE A 86 -7.25 -1.67 -5.14
CA PHE A 86 -7.53 -2.83 -5.96
C PHE A 86 -6.29 -3.14 -6.81
N PRO A 87 -5.52 -4.21 -6.51
CA PRO A 87 -4.27 -4.52 -7.21
C PRO A 87 -4.45 -4.91 -8.69
N GLN A 88 -5.68 -4.99 -9.20
CA GLN A 88 -5.98 -5.30 -10.60
C GLN A 88 -6.53 -4.10 -11.38
N GLU A 89 -6.77 -2.96 -10.73
CA GLU A 89 -7.25 -1.76 -11.40
C GLU A 89 -6.08 -0.82 -11.69
N ALA A 90 -5.99 -0.32 -12.92
CA ALA A 90 -4.97 0.64 -13.26
C ALA A 90 -5.21 1.92 -12.44
N THR A 91 -4.14 2.58 -11.97
CA THR A 91 -4.24 3.82 -11.19
C THR A 91 -5.20 4.88 -11.80
N PRO A 92 -5.24 5.08 -13.14
CA PRO A 92 -6.23 5.97 -13.75
C PRO A 92 -7.68 5.57 -13.49
N ASP A 93 -7.99 4.28 -13.46
CA ASP A 93 -9.35 3.77 -13.28
C ASP A 93 -9.82 3.98 -11.83
N ILE A 94 -8.91 3.80 -10.87
CA ILE A 94 -9.17 4.11 -9.45
C ILE A 94 -9.49 5.60 -9.29
N VAL A 95 -8.68 6.49 -9.87
CA VAL A 95 -8.89 7.95 -9.78
C VAL A 95 -10.21 8.35 -10.44
N GLU A 96 -10.52 7.77 -11.59
CA GLU A 96 -11.80 7.98 -12.29
C GLU A 96 -13.00 7.58 -11.42
N ALA A 97 -12.94 6.43 -10.74
CA ALA A 97 -13.99 6.00 -9.81
C ALA A 97 -14.19 7.01 -8.66
N HIS A 98 -13.11 7.58 -8.13
CA HIS A 98 -13.18 8.60 -7.08
C HIS A 98 -13.78 9.91 -7.60
N LEU A 99 -13.36 10.38 -8.77
CA LEU A 99 -13.88 11.62 -9.38
C LEU A 99 -15.37 11.50 -9.69
N ARG A 100 -15.84 10.33 -10.15
CA ARG A 100 -17.27 10.07 -10.36
C ARG A 100 -18.08 10.07 -9.07
N ALA A 101 -17.49 9.66 -7.97
CA ALA A 101 -18.15 9.63 -6.66
C ALA A 101 -18.18 11.00 -5.95
N ASP A 102 -17.43 11.99 -6.45
CA ASP A 102 -17.36 13.32 -5.86
C ASP A 102 -18.63 14.13 -6.15
N ARG A 103 -19.39 14.42 -5.09
CA ARG A 103 -20.66 15.18 -5.16
C ARG A 103 -20.45 16.66 -5.52
N ASN A 104 -19.23 17.17 -5.46
CA ASN A 104 -18.91 18.54 -5.83
C ASN A 104 -18.65 18.70 -7.34
N LEU A 105 -18.59 17.60 -8.09
CA LEU A 105 -18.31 17.60 -9.52
C LEU A 105 -19.57 17.24 -10.32
N THR A 106 -19.74 17.90 -11.46
CA THR A 106 -20.70 17.39 -12.46
C THR A 106 -20.11 16.14 -13.14
N PRO A 107 -20.96 15.24 -13.66
CA PRO A 107 -20.48 14.06 -14.39
C PRO A 107 -19.50 14.42 -15.52
N GLU A 108 -19.76 15.51 -16.23
CA GLU A 108 -18.92 15.99 -17.34
C GLU A 108 -17.56 16.49 -16.83
N THR A 109 -17.54 17.21 -15.71
CA THR A 109 -16.30 17.73 -15.10
C THR A 109 -15.45 16.58 -14.56
N ALA A 110 -16.07 15.62 -13.88
CA ALA A 110 -15.40 14.41 -13.39
C ALA A 110 -14.75 13.62 -14.53
N GLN A 111 -15.45 13.48 -15.67
CA GLN A 111 -14.92 12.81 -16.85
C GLN A 111 -13.77 13.57 -17.49
N ALA A 112 -13.86 14.91 -17.61
CA ALA A 112 -12.78 15.72 -18.16
C ALA A 112 -11.51 15.65 -17.29
N LEU A 113 -11.66 15.68 -15.96
CA LEU A 113 -10.54 15.55 -15.03
C LEU A 113 -9.91 14.15 -15.06
N ALA A 114 -10.74 13.10 -15.18
CA ALA A 114 -10.25 11.73 -15.31
C ALA A 114 -9.43 11.55 -16.59
N GLU A 115 -9.88 12.12 -17.71
CA GLU A 115 -9.17 12.07 -18.98
C GLU A 115 -7.83 12.83 -18.91
N LEU A 116 -7.83 14.04 -18.36
CA LEU A 116 -6.61 14.82 -18.14
C LEU A 116 -5.59 14.02 -17.32
N PHE A 117 -6.04 13.39 -16.23
CA PHE A 117 -5.20 12.55 -15.39
C PHE A 117 -4.66 11.34 -16.16
N ARG A 118 -5.51 10.64 -16.91
CA ARG A 118 -5.13 9.45 -17.69
C ARG A 118 -4.03 9.77 -18.70
N VAL A 119 -4.18 10.87 -19.44
CA VAL A 119 -3.19 11.35 -20.42
C VAL A 119 -1.87 11.69 -19.74
N ALA A 120 -1.91 12.49 -18.67
CA ALA A 120 -0.71 12.88 -17.92
C ALA A 120 -0.01 11.64 -17.34
N TYR A 121 -0.76 10.72 -16.73
CA TYR A 121 -0.23 9.49 -16.15
C TYR A 121 0.48 8.63 -17.19
N ALA A 122 -0.11 8.42 -18.36
CA ALA A 122 0.49 7.64 -19.44
C ALA A 122 1.80 8.29 -19.96
N GLN A 123 1.84 9.62 -20.03
CA GLN A 123 3.03 10.35 -20.47
C GLN A 123 4.19 10.22 -19.48
N PHE A 124 3.94 10.41 -18.19
CA PHE A 124 5.00 10.46 -17.17
C PHE A 124 5.39 9.08 -16.63
N SER A 125 4.48 8.10 -16.60
CA SER A 125 4.82 6.71 -16.21
C SER A 125 5.80 6.07 -17.18
N ASN A 126 5.64 6.32 -18.49
CA ASN A 126 6.57 5.85 -19.52
C ASN A 126 7.93 6.57 -19.49
N GLN A 127 7.97 7.82 -19.03
CA GLN A 127 9.21 8.59 -18.94
C GLN A 127 10.09 8.15 -17.76
N ALA A 128 9.47 7.75 -16.64
CA ALA A 128 10.16 7.19 -15.48
C ALA A 128 10.79 5.82 -15.77
N ALA A 129 10.17 5.01 -16.63
CA ALA A 129 10.74 3.75 -17.10
C ALA A 129 11.99 3.99 -17.98
N ARG A 130 11.95 4.99 -18.86
CA ARG A 130 13.06 5.32 -19.77
C ARG A 130 14.26 5.99 -19.09
N SER A 131 14.07 6.69 -17.96
CA SER A 131 15.18 7.31 -17.23
C SER A 131 16.04 6.31 -16.44
N ASN A 132 15.51 5.11 -16.15
CA ASN A 132 16.22 4.04 -15.46
C ASN A 132 17.12 3.18 -16.37
N GLU A 133 17.12 3.39 -17.69
CA GLU A 133 17.90 2.61 -18.67
C GLU A 133 19.15 3.36 -19.19
N ARG A 134 19.92 4.05 -18.33
CA ARG A 134 21.22 4.61 -18.76
C ARG A 134 22.34 3.55 -18.70
N PRO A 135 23.20 3.44 -19.74
CA PRO A 135 23.99 2.24 -19.97
C PRO A 135 25.22 2.18 -19.07
N SER A 136 25.45 0.98 -18.51
CA SER A 136 26.67 0.61 -17.81
C SER A 136 27.87 0.75 -18.76
N ARG A 137 28.67 1.81 -18.57
CA ARG A 137 29.95 1.97 -19.26
C ARG A 137 30.88 0.84 -18.82
N LYS A 138 31.06 -0.15 -19.72
CA LYS A 138 32.14 -1.14 -19.63
C LYS A 138 33.47 -0.43 -19.40
N ARG A 139 34.05 -0.63 -18.22
CA ARG A 139 35.46 -0.35 -17.95
C ARG A 139 36.27 -1.46 -18.62
N ASN A 140 36.86 -1.17 -19.77
CA ASN A 140 37.98 -1.95 -20.29
C ASN A 140 39.25 -1.49 -19.57
N ARG A 141 39.86 -2.38 -18.82
CA ARG A 141 41.29 -2.40 -18.53
C ARG A 141 41.73 -3.85 -18.45
#